data_AF-K1RZX6-F1
#
_entry.id   AF-K1RZX6-F1
#
_cell.length_a   1.000
_cell.length_b   1.000
_cell.length_c   1.000
_cell.angle_alpha   90.00
_cell.angle_beta   90.00
_cell.angle_gamma   90.00
#
_symmetry.space_group_name_H-M   'P 1'
#
loop_
_entity.id
_entity.type
_entity.pdbx_description
1 polymer ?
#
loop_
_entity_poly.entity_id
_entity_poly.type
_entity_poly.pdbx_seq_one_letter_code
_entity_poly.pdbx_strand_id
1 'polypeptide(L)'
;MKNNLLSDKLAYNGDTKTRTHLHLCSYTVDRVEEAAGDDFGEMKSRFQPDGITWLQIHGLEDTDAVQTVCTHFGIDFLVMQDILNTDHASKVEEHDQYNVIIAKQIMGGEAMQVSL
;
A
#
# COMPACT_ATOMS: atom_id res chain seq x y z
N MET A 1 1.13 -13.94 19.64
CA MET A 1 0.36 -12.78 19.13
C MET A 1 0.81 -11.52 19.85
N LYS A 2 1.47 -10.60 19.15
CA LYS A 2 1.69 -9.24 19.67
C LYS A 2 0.44 -8.44 19.34
N ASN A 3 -0.25 -7.97 20.37
CA ASN A 3 -1.48 -7.21 20.22
C ASN A 3 -1.13 -5.76 19.88
N ASN A 4 -1.39 -5.34 18.63
CA ASN A 4 -1.01 -4.02 18.12
C ASN A 4 -2.02 -2.91 18.48
N LEU A 5 -3.16 -3.27 19.08
CA LEU A 5 -4.31 -2.39 19.30
C LEU A 5 -4.11 -1.28 20.36
N LEU A 6 -2.93 -1.20 21.00
CA LEU A 6 -2.60 -0.20 22.04
C LEU A 6 -1.21 0.41 21.86
N SER A 7 -0.60 0.23 20.68
CA SER A 7 0.74 0.74 20.39
C SER A 7 0.64 2.05 19.60
N ASP A 8 1.32 3.09 20.09
CA ASP A 8 1.52 4.36 19.35
C ASP A 8 2.49 4.21 18.16
N LYS A 9 2.87 2.97 17.83
CA LYS A 9 3.78 2.65 16.73
C LYS A 9 3.12 1.71 15.73
N LEU A 10 3.40 1.96 14.47
CA LEU A 10 3.12 1.05 13.38
C LEU A 10 4.04 -0.17 13.50
N ALA A 11 3.47 -1.36 13.34
CA ALA A 11 4.24 -2.59 13.29
C ALA A 11 3.58 -3.57 12.33
N TYR A 12 4.35 -4.03 11.35
CA TYR A 12 3.95 -5.10 10.45
C TYR A 12 4.04 -6.46 11.15
N ASN A 13 3.00 -7.28 11.05
CA ASN A 13 2.94 -8.61 11.70
C ASN A 13 2.92 -9.79 10.72
N GLY A 14 3.11 -9.56 9.43
CA GLY A 14 3.15 -10.63 8.43
C GLY A 14 4.49 -11.37 8.40
N ASP A 15 4.47 -12.60 7.88
CA ASP A 15 5.65 -13.47 7.80
C ASP A 15 6.57 -13.17 6.60
N THR A 16 6.06 -12.44 5.61
CA THR A 16 6.78 -12.14 4.37
C THR A 16 7.87 -11.09 4.60
N LYS A 17 9.11 -11.41 4.20
CA LYS A 17 10.28 -10.51 4.24
C LYS A 17 10.59 -9.84 2.89
N THR A 18 9.55 -9.64 2.07
CA THR A 18 9.71 -8.95 0.80
C THR A 18 10.11 -7.52 1.12
N ARG A 19 11.26 -7.11 0.58
CA ARG A 19 11.75 -5.74 0.71
C ARG A 19 10.68 -4.76 0.23
N THR A 20 10.43 -3.71 1.01
CA THR A 20 9.53 -2.63 0.63
C THR A 20 10.06 -1.87 -0.58
N HIS A 21 9.22 -1.77 -1.61
CA HIS A 21 9.49 -1.01 -2.83
C HIS A 21 8.16 -0.55 -3.46
N LEU A 22 8.25 0.44 -4.33
CA LEU A 22 7.12 1.12 -4.95
C LEU A 22 7.08 0.82 -6.45
N HIS A 23 5.86 0.63 -6.96
CA HIS A 23 5.57 0.62 -8.40
C HIS A 23 4.51 1.67 -8.68
N LEU A 24 4.76 2.51 -9.68
CA LEU A 24 3.90 3.59 -10.13
C LEU A 24 3.43 3.29 -11.54
N CYS A 25 2.14 3.42 -11.76
CA CYS A 25 1.52 3.60 -13.07
C CYS A 25 0.61 4.83 -13.00
N SER A 26 1.02 5.96 -13.60
CA SER A 26 0.23 7.18 -13.67
C SER A 26 -0.16 7.44 -15.13
N TYR A 27 -1.45 7.60 -15.42
CA TYR A 27 -1.92 7.68 -16.79
C TYR A 27 -3.02 8.71 -16.99
N THR A 28 -3.02 9.27 -18.20
CA THR A 28 -4.10 10.08 -18.79
C THR A 28 -4.56 9.37 -20.07
N VAL A 29 -5.49 9.97 -20.81
CA VAL A 29 -5.93 9.42 -22.11
C VAL A 29 -4.78 9.30 -23.11
N ASP A 30 -3.80 10.21 -23.05
CA ASP A 30 -2.77 10.35 -24.09
C ASP A 30 -1.39 9.84 -23.65
N ARG A 31 -1.16 9.62 -22.34
CA ARG A 31 0.16 9.30 -21.78
C ARG A 31 0.09 8.35 -20.60
N VAL A 32 1.01 7.39 -20.57
CA VAL A 32 1.28 6.52 -19.43
C VAL A 32 2.71 6.78 -18.93
N GLU A 33 2.87 6.88 -17.61
CA GLU A 33 4.14 6.98 -16.90
C GLU A 33 4.26 5.80 -15.95
N GLU A 34 5.33 5.01 -16.12
CA GLU A 34 5.66 3.88 -15.25
C GLU A 34 6.99 4.12 -14.56
N ALA A 35 7.07 3.81 -13.28
CA ALA A 35 8.31 3.87 -12.52
C ALA A 35 8.32 2.84 -11.40
N ALA A 36 9.51 2.35 -11.02
CA ALA A 36 9.69 1.46 -9.88
C ALA A 36 10.95 1.85 -9.11
N GLY A 37 10.93 1.71 -7.78
CA GLY A 37 12.01 2.15 -6.90
C GLY A 37 11.58 2.27 -5.44
N ASP A 38 12.44 2.84 -4.62
CA ASP A 38 12.24 2.86 -3.16
C ASP A 38 11.95 4.27 -2.61
N ASP A 39 12.07 5.32 -3.45
CA ASP A 39 11.89 6.70 -3.04
C ASP A 39 10.51 7.24 -3.45
N PHE A 40 9.69 7.57 -2.45
CA PHE A 40 8.35 8.09 -2.69
C PHE A 40 8.34 9.50 -3.31
N GLY A 41 9.34 10.34 -3.00
CA GLY A 41 9.44 11.68 -3.59
C GLY A 41 9.67 11.62 -5.11
N GLU A 42 10.50 10.69 -5.55
CA GLU A 42 10.76 10.40 -6.95
C GLU A 42 9.49 9.93 -7.66
N MET A 43 8.73 9.00 -7.05
CA MET A 43 7.43 8.54 -7.60
C MET A 43 6.42 9.68 -7.68
N LYS A 44 6.29 10.46 -6.62
CA LYS A 44 5.35 11.60 -6.56
C LYS A 44 5.64 12.63 -7.63
N SER A 45 6.92 12.87 -7.98
CA SER A 45 7.30 13.81 -9.04
C SER A 45 6.79 13.43 -10.43
N ARG A 46 6.41 12.16 -10.61
CA ARG A 46 5.90 11.61 -11.88
C ARG A 46 4.38 11.55 -11.95
N PHE A 47 3.67 12.00 -10.90
CA PHE A 47 2.20 12.04 -10.91
C PHE A 47 1.72 13.00 -11.99
N GLN A 48 0.73 12.56 -12.76
CA GLN A 48 0.07 13.41 -13.75
C GLN A 48 -1.07 14.19 -13.06
N PRO A 49 -1.08 15.55 -13.08
CA PRO A 49 -2.06 16.36 -12.33
C PRO A 49 -3.53 16.05 -12.62
N ASP A 50 -3.84 15.69 -13.87
CA ASP A 50 -5.19 15.34 -14.33
C ASP A 50 -5.33 13.84 -14.66
N GLY A 51 -4.39 13.03 -14.17
CA GLY A 51 -4.32 11.59 -14.44
C GLY A 51 -4.79 10.73 -13.27
N ILE A 52 -5.03 9.46 -13.58
CA ILE A 52 -5.24 8.43 -12.57
C ILE A 52 -3.87 7.88 -12.18
N THR A 53 -3.62 7.73 -10.89
CA THR A 53 -2.38 7.17 -10.37
C THR A 53 -2.67 5.88 -9.62
N TRP A 54 -2.09 4.78 -10.09
CA TRP A 54 -2.00 3.53 -9.37
C TRP A 54 -0.60 3.43 -8.75
N LEU A 55 -0.54 3.54 -7.43
CA LEU A 55 0.70 3.40 -6.67
C LEU A 55 0.61 2.13 -5.82
N GLN A 56 1.48 1.17 -6.11
CA GLN A 56 1.59 -0.06 -5.36
C GLN A 56 2.77 0.02 -4.40
N ILE A 57 2.53 -0.28 -3.13
CA ILE A 57 3.58 -0.57 -2.15
C ILE A 57 3.67 -2.08 -2.02
N HIS A 58 4.80 -2.67 -2.40
CA HIS A 58 5.03 -4.10 -2.29
C HIS A 58 6.06 -4.38 -1.20
N GLY A 59 5.74 -5.27 -0.27
CA GLY A 59 6.51 -5.48 0.95
C GLY A 59 6.20 -4.38 1.96
N LEU A 60 5.64 -4.76 3.11
CA LEU A 60 5.19 -3.80 4.14
C LEU A 60 6.09 -3.80 5.39
N GLU A 61 7.28 -4.41 5.28
CA GLU A 61 8.23 -4.53 6.40
C GLU A 61 8.80 -3.17 6.82
N ASP A 62 9.07 -2.28 5.85
CA ASP A 62 9.46 -0.89 6.13
C ASP A 62 8.22 -0.05 6.43
N THR A 63 7.88 0.02 7.72
CA THR A 63 6.70 0.79 8.19
C THR A 63 6.86 2.29 7.99
N ASP A 64 8.09 2.81 7.94
CA ASP A 64 8.34 4.24 7.75
C ASP A 64 8.07 4.65 6.30
N ALA A 65 8.46 3.80 5.33
CA ALA A 65 8.10 3.98 3.93
C ALA A 65 6.58 3.91 3.72
N VAL A 66 5.90 2.91 4.30
CA VAL A 66 4.43 2.80 4.25
C VAL A 66 3.78 4.04 4.85
N GLN A 67 4.21 4.46 6.04
CA GLN A 67 3.69 5.65 6.71
C GLN A 67 3.88 6.91 5.87
N THR A 68 5.04 7.09 5.25
CA THR A 68 5.34 8.25 4.40
C THR A 68 4.34 8.37 3.25
N VAL A 69 4.03 7.26 2.58
CA VAL A 69 3.02 7.23 1.51
C VAL A 69 1.63 7.49 2.06
N CYS A 70 1.21 6.76 3.11
CA CYS A 70 -0.13 6.87 3.69
C CYS A 70 -0.42 8.27 4.24
N THR A 71 0.53 8.90 4.93
CA THR A 71 0.41 10.29 5.41
C THR A 71 0.27 11.28 4.27
N HIS A 72 0.94 11.07 3.13
CA HIS A 72 0.78 11.95 1.97
C HIS A 72 -0.66 11.97 1.44
N PHE A 73 -1.33 10.82 1.44
CA PHE A 73 -2.72 10.69 0.99
C PHE A 73 -3.75 10.93 2.09
N GLY A 74 -3.32 11.31 3.31
CA GLY A 74 -4.23 11.59 4.42
C GLY A 74 -4.90 10.34 5.00
N ILE A 75 -4.29 9.16 4.86
CA ILE A 75 -4.78 7.94 5.49
C ILE A 75 -4.56 8.03 7.00
N ASP A 76 -5.56 7.65 7.80
CA ASP A 76 -5.50 7.77 9.25
C ASP A 76 -4.63 6.67 9.88
N PHE A 77 -4.05 6.97 11.04
CA PHE A 77 -3.16 6.04 11.76
C PHE A 77 -3.80 4.68 12.04
N LEU A 78 -5.08 4.65 12.43
CA LEU A 78 -5.82 3.40 12.69
C LEU A 78 -5.95 2.55 11.41
N VAL A 79 -6.20 3.20 10.27
CA VAL A 79 -6.26 2.50 8.97
C VAL A 79 -4.89 1.94 8.60
N MET A 80 -3.81 2.69 8.85
CA MET A 80 -2.45 2.18 8.65
C MET A 80 -2.16 0.95 9.54
N GLN A 81 -2.64 0.93 10.78
CA GLN A 81 -2.52 -0.24 11.65
C GLN A 81 -3.26 -1.45 11.09
N ASP A 82 -4.45 -1.25 10.50
CA ASP A 82 -5.20 -2.33 9.85
C ASP A 82 -4.49 -2.86 8.61
N ILE A 83 -3.89 -1.97 7.79
CA ILE A 83 -3.10 -2.34 6.61
C ILE A 83 -1.90 -3.22 6.99
N LEU A 84 -1.20 -2.87 8.09
CA LEU A 84 -0.01 -3.59 8.56
C LEU A 84 -0.34 -4.87 9.34
N ASN A 85 -1.61 -5.10 9.66
CA ASN A 85 -2.11 -6.28 10.35
C ASN A 85 -2.62 -7.34 9.36
N THR A 86 -1.77 -8.28 8.99
CA THR A 86 -2.09 -9.39 8.07
C THR A 86 -3.16 -10.36 8.60
N ASP A 87 -3.35 -10.40 9.92
CA ASP A 87 -4.42 -11.17 10.57
C ASP A 87 -5.77 -10.46 10.52
N HIS A 88 -5.82 -9.17 10.13
CA HIS A 88 -7.05 -8.41 10.03
C HIS A 88 -8.07 -9.10 9.10
N ALA A 89 -9.34 -9.06 9.48
CA ALA A 89 -10.42 -9.62 8.67
C ALA A 89 -10.61 -8.78 7.40
N SER A 90 -11.15 -9.37 6.33
CA SER A 90 -11.51 -8.57 5.17
C SER A 90 -12.58 -7.55 5.53
N LYS A 91 -12.43 -6.31 5.04
CA LYS A 91 -13.36 -5.22 5.31
C LYS A 91 -13.48 -4.28 4.11
N VAL A 92 -14.60 -3.57 4.08
CA VAL A 92 -14.84 -2.41 3.24
C VAL A 92 -15.30 -1.29 4.17
N GLU A 93 -14.64 -0.14 4.10
CA GLU A 93 -14.93 1.01 4.94
C GLU A 93 -14.90 2.28 4.08
N GLU A 94 -15.90 3.14 4.27
CA GLU A 94 -16.04 4.42 3.57
C GLU A 94 -15.66 5.54 4.52
N HIS A 95 -14.68 6.34 4.12
CA HIS A 95 -14.29 7.59 4.80
C HIS A 95 -14.65 8.77 3.89
N ASP A 96 -14.71 9.97 4.47
CA ASP A 96 -15.09 11.18 3.73
C ASP A 96 -14.20 11.47 2.50
N GLN A 97 -12.93 11.04 2.52
CA GLN A 97 -11.93 11.35 1.49
C GLN A 97 -11.40 10.13 0.73
N TYR A 98 -11.60 8.92 1.26
CA TYR A 98 -11.07 7.69 0.67
C TYR A 98 -11.89 6.47 1.10
N ASN A 99 -11.77 5.39 0.34
CA ASN A 99 -12.34 4.09 0.70
C ASN A 99 -11.21 3.13 1.05
N VAL A 100 -11.46 2.25 2.02
CA VAL A 100 -10.52 1.19 2.43
C VAL A 100 -11.11 -0.15 2.06
N ILE A 101 -10.31 -0.97 1.37
CA ILE A 101 -10.64 -2.37 1.12
C ILE A 101 -9.47 -3.22 1.62
N ILE A 102 -9.74 -4.10 2.58
CA ILE A 102 -8.79 -5.13 3.02
C ILE A 102 -9.30 -6.47 2.51
N ALA A 103 -8.50 -7.14 1.68
CA ALA A 103 -8.84 -8.42 1.08
C ALA A 103 -7.69 -9.42 1.27
N LYS A 104 -8.03 -10.72 1.26
CA LYS A 104 -7.03 -11.81 1.32
C LYS A 104 -6.95 -12.50 -0.02
N GLN A 105 -5.76 -12.53 -0.60
CA GLN A 105 -5.47 -13.34 -1.78
C GLN A 105 -5.12 -14.76 -1.35
N ILE A 106 -5.88 -15.73 -1.83
CA ILE A 106 -5.59 -17.16 -1.62
C ILE A 106 -4.91 -17.67 -2.88
N MET A 107 -3.65 -18.09 -2.75
CA MET A 107 -2.92 -18.72 -3.85
C MET A 107 -3.03 -20.24 -3.70
N GLY A 108 -3.63 -20.90 -4.71
CA GLY A 108 -3.56 -22.36 -4.85
C GLY A 108 -2.14 -22.80 -5.21
N GLY A 109 -1.77 -24.03 -4.86
CA GLY A 109 -0.41 -24.55 -4.98
C GLY A 109 0.09 -24.87 -6.40
N GLU A 110 -0.09 -23.98 -7.38
CA GLU A 110 0.68 -23.95 -8.63
C GLU A 110 0.94 -22.50 -9.05
N ALA A 111 2.15 -22.25 -9.57
CA ALA A 111 2.66 -20.92 -9.87
C ALA A 111 1.74 -20.14 -10.83
N MET A 112 1.37 -18.92 -10.43
CA MET A 112 0.70 -17.98 -11.31
C MET A 112 1.56 -16.74 -11.50
N GLN A 113 1.87 -16.43 -12.76
CA GLN A 113 2.33 -15.12 -13.18
C GLN A 113 1.16 -14.15 -13.01
N VAL A 114 1.24 -13.27 -12.02
CA VAL A 114 0.30 -12.16 -11.87
C VAL A 114 0.91 -10.98 -12.62
N SER A 115 0.29 -10.61 -13.74
CA SER A 115 0.46 -9.29 -14.35
C SER A 115 -0.64 -8.39 -13.79
N LEU A 116 -0.25 -7.49 -12.89
CA LEU A 116 -1.00 -6.31 -12.53
C LEU A 116 -0.10 -5.11 -12.79
#